data_AF-A0AAN8ZJM0-F1
#
_entry.id   AF-A0AAN8ZJM0-F1
#
_cell.length_a   1.000
_cell.length_b   1.000
_cell.length_c   1.000
_cell.angle_alpha   90.00
_cell.angle_beta   90.00
_cell.angle_gamma   90.00
#
_symmetry.space_group_name_H-M   'P 1'
#
loop_
_entity.id
_entity.type
_entity.pdbx_description
1 polymer ?
#
loop_
_entity_poly.entity_id
_entity_poly.type
_entity_poly.pdbx_seq_one_letter_code
_entity_poly.pdbx_strand_id
1 'polypeptide(L)'
;MITWKELYAKKTEDFKDPFEMLCYVAEYHRQRIEAEKETNNNRHKKGVRNQEEEDKDYEEEVVAEAEARTRKQKKKRSRIIDNGPDPPPDLPREFKTEIAERYRGTQIVLVIQKRIFKTDVNRGHNRFSVPARQVIKEFLTEEEKRKLNDQDLSVVLIQPSLESIEMNMKTWVMHKENGKASSSYMLKTKWGEVVKKNNIQIGDIVQLWAFRTEMRENTLGFALVKIRRAITPTQQEEEEEEEEERGGRGGGHYAAASSSSHALGSA
;
A
#
# COMPACT_ATOMS: atom_id res chain seq x y z
N MET A 1 -14.18 -48.73 10.28
CA MET A 1 -12.91 -48.10 9.86
C MET A 1 -13.24 -46.66 9.51
N ILE A 2 -12.82 -45.71 10.34
CA ILE A 2 -12.94 -44.28 10.02
C ILE A 2 -11.91 -44.00 8.93
N THR A 3 -12.33 -43.39 7.83
CA THR A 3 -11.43 -43.11 6.70
C THR A 3 -10.52 -41.91 7.04
N TRP A 4 -9.29 -41.87 6.53
CA TRP A 4 -8.34 -40.78 6.82
C TRP A 4 -8.87 -39.39 6.46
N LYS A 5 -9.76 -39.30 5.47
CA LYS A 5 -10.48 -38.06 5.11
C LYS A 5 -11.36 -37.55 6.25
N GLU A 6 -11.98 -38.45 7.02
CA GLU A 6 -12.81 -38.11 8.18
C GLU A 6 -11.98 -37.75 9.42
N LEU A 7 -10.81 -38.39 9.59
CA LEU A 7 -9.83 -38.04 10.63
C LEU A 7 -9.17 -36.67 10.37
N TYR A 8 -8.89 -36.37 9.10
CA TYR A 8 -8.35 -35.08 8.64
C TYR A 8 -9.35 -33.94 8.86
N ALA A 9 -10.61 -34.14 8.47
CA ALA A 9 -11.67 -33.13 8.67
C ALA A 9 -11.99 -32.86 10.14
N LYS A 10 -11.83 -33.85 11.03
CA LYS A 10 -12.08 -33.68 12.47
C LYS A 10 -10.97 -32.94 13.23
N LYS A 11 -9.73 -32.94 12.74
CA LYS A 11 -8.58 -32.35 13.45
C LYS A 11 -8.14 -30.99 12.92
N THR A 12 -8.64 -30.54 11.77
CA THR A 12 -8.36 -29.18 11.25
C THR A 12 -8.88 -28.05 12.13
N GLU A 13 -9.81 -28.32 13.06
CA GLU A 13 -10.35 -27.34 14.00
C GLU A 13 -9.45 -27.12 15.24
N ASP A 14 -8.50 -28.02 15.51
CA ASP A 14 -7.71 -28.02 16.75
C ASP A 14 -6.36 -27.26 16.64
N PHE A 15 -5.88 -26.98 15.42
CA PHE A 15 -4.57 -26.37 15.19
C PHE A 15 -4.70 -24.90 14.77
N LYS A 16 -4.12 -23.99 15.58
CA LYS A 16 -4.14 -22.53 15.34
C LYS A 16 -3.10 -22.06 14.33
N ASP A 17 -2.06 -22.87 14.06
CA ASP A 17 -0.98 -22.56 13.12
C ASP A 17 -0.88 -23.63 12.01
N PRO A 18 -1.01 -23.24 10.72
CA PRO A 18 -0.81 -24.14 9.59
C PRO A 18 0.57 -24.83 9.55
N PHE A 19 1.62 -24.22 10.12
CA PHE A 19 2.95 -24.82 10.15
C PHE A 19 3.06 -25.96 11.18
N GLU A 20 2.42 -25.80 12.34
CA GLU A 20 2.33 -26.82 13.39
C GLU A 20 1.56 -28.06 12.88
N MET A 21 0.49 -27.83 12.11
CA MET A 21 -0.27 -28.90 11.46
C MET A 21 0.58 -29.68 10.44
N LEU A 22 1.38 -28.99 9.62
CA LEU A 22 2.28 -29.64 8.66
C LEU A 22 3.36 -30.48 9.35
N CYS A 23 3.95 -29.97 10.44
CA CYS A 23 4.92 -30.73 11.23
C CYS A 23 4.28 -31.99 11.85
N TYR A 24 3.08 -31.87 12.41
CA TYR A 24 2.35 -33.00 12.99
C TYR A 24 2.02 -34.09 11.96
N VAL A 25 1.57 -33.71 10.77
CA VAL A 25 1.30 -34.65 9.67
C VAL A 25 2.59 -35.34 9.23
N ALA A 26 3.68 -34.58 9.05
CA ALA A 26 4.97 -35.16 8.67
C ALA A 26 5.54 -36.13 9.73
N GLU A 27 5.38 -35.82 11.01
CA GLU A 27 5.78 -36.71 12.11
C GLU A 27 4.91 -37.97 12.20
N TYR A 28 3.60 -37.83 12.02
CA TYR A 28 2.67 -38.95 12.02
C TYR A 28 2.94 -39.93 10.86
N HIS A 29 3.18 -39.41 9.66
CA HIS A 29 3.55 -40.22 8.50
C HIS A 29 4.89 -40.91 8.70
N ARG A 30 5.90 -40.25 9.29
CA ARG A 30 7.18 -40.87 9.67
C ARG A 30 7.00 -42.06 10.61
N GLN A 31 6.22 -41.87 11.68
CA GLN A 31 5.96 -42.92 12.67
C GLN A 31 5.19 -44.10 12.07
N ARG A 32 4.26 -43.86 11.14
CA ARG A 32 3.53 -44.91 10.42
C ARG A 32 4.44 -45.72 9.50
N ILE A 33 5.31 -45.06 8.74
CA ILE A 33 6.28 -45.71 7.85
C ILE A 33 7.26 -46.57 8.65
N GLU A 34 7.68 -46.11 9.84
CA GLU A 34 8.53 -46.91 10.74
C GLU A 34 7.79 -48.14 11.29
N ALA A 35 6.53 -48.00 11.72
CA ALA A 35 5.72 -49.12 12.20
C ALA A 35 5.40 -50.16 11.10
N GLU A 36 5.24 -49.72 9.84
CA GLU A 36 5.03 -50.60 8.68
C GLU A 36 6.32 -51.31 8.22
N LYS A 37 7.48 -50.69 8.45
CA LYS A 37 8.79 -51.33 8.23
C LYS A 37 9.11 -52.39 9.28
N GLU A 38 8.69 -52.20 10.53
CA GLU A 38 8.87 -53.18 11.61
C GLU A 38 8.01 -54.44 11.43
N THR A 39 6.88 -54.34 10.72
CA THR A 39 5.92 -55.44 10.58
C THR A 39 6.11 -56.31 9.33
N ASN A 40 6.97 -55.94 8.38
CA ASN A 40 7.01 -56.60 7.07
C ASN A 40 8.40 -57.09 6.64
N ASN A 41 8.84 -58.20 7.23
CA ASN A 41 9.92 -59.00 6.66
C ASN A 41 9.30 -60.12 5.80
N ASN A 42 9.49 -60.04 4.48
CA ASN A 42 9.05 -60.97 3.42
C ASN A 42 7.56 -61.00 3.01
N ARG A 43 7.15 -60.09 2.11
CA ARG A 43 6.52 -60.35 0.79
C ARG A 43 5.73 -59.13 0.30
N HIS A 44 6.20 -58.47 -0.76
CA HIS A 44 5.44 -57.79 -1.85
C HIS A 44 6.21 -56.59 -2.40
N LYS A 45 7.15 -56.82 -3.33
CA LYS A 45 7.94 -55.76 -3.99
C LYS A 45 7.22 -55.02 -5.14
N LYS A 46 5.92 -55.24 -5.39
CA LYS A 46 5.20 -54.61 -6.53
C LYS A 46 4.03 -53.70 -6.18
N GLY A 47 3.34 -53.90 -5.04
CA GLY A 47 2.22 -53.04 -4.62
C GLY A 47 2.67 -51.80 -3.83
N VAL A 48 3.73 -51.96 -3.02
CA VAL A 48 4.29 -50.90 -2.17
C VAL A 48 4.87 -49.74 -2.99
N ARG A 49 5.51 -50.05 -4.14
CA ARG A 49 6.11 -49.03 -5.00
C ARG A 49 5.08 -48.05 -5.58
N ASN A 50 3.88 -48.51 -5.95
CA ASN A 50 2.86 -47.63 -6.51
C ASN A 50 2.19 -46.75 -5.44
N GLN A 51 2.02 -47.25 -4.22
CA GLN A 51 1.52 -46.45 -3.09
C GLN A 51 2.55 -45.45 -2.58
N GLU A 52 3.84 -45.83 -2.53
CA GLU A 52 4.93 -44.90 -2.18
C GLU A 52 5.13 -43.79 -3.23
N GLU A 53 4.84 -44.06 -4.51
CA GLU A 53 4.88 -43.05 -5.57
C GLU A 53 3.63 -42.14 -5.52
N GLU A 54 2.42 -42.68 -5.28
CA GLU A 54 1.20 -41.88 -5.08
C GLU A 54 1.26 -40.99 -3.81
N ASP A 55 1.80 -41.49 -2.70
CA ASP A 55 1.93 -40.72 -1.45
C ASP A 55 2.97 -39.58 -1.61
N LYS A 56 4.03 -39.79 -2.41
CA LYS A 56 5.03 -38.76 -2.72
C LYS A 56 4.49 -37.68 -3.64
N ASP A 57 3.76 -38.06 -4.68
CA ASP A 57 3.15 -37.10 -5.62
C ASP A 57 2.16 -36.19 -4.87
N TYR A 58 1.41 -36.75 -3.90
CA TYR A 58 0.50 -35.98 -3.08
C TYR A 58 1.21 -35.08 -2.05
N GLU A 59 2.29 -35.54 -1.41
CA GLU A 59 3.12 -34.69 -0.56
C GLU A 59 3.73 -33.52 -1.34
N GLU A 60 4.22 -33.76 -2.56
CA GLU A 60 4.79 -32.72 -3.43
C GLU A 60 3.74 -31.69 -3.86
N GLU A 61 2.52 -32.13 -4.17
CA GLU A 61 1.38 -31.23 -4.49
C GLU A 61 0.99 -30.36 -3.29
N VAL A 62 0.91 -30.94 -2.09
CA VAL A 62 0.55 -30.21 -0.85
C VAL A 62 1.64 -29.20 -0.47
N VAL A 63 2.92 -29.57 -0.60
CA VAL A 63 4.04 -28.66 -0.37
C VAL A 63 4.04 -27.55 -1.41
N ALA A 64 3.84 -27.86 -2.69
CA ALA A 64 3.75 -26.86 -3.76
C ALA A 64 2.59 -25.88 -3.54
N GLU A 65 1.43 -26.35 -3.07
CA GLU A 65 0.29 -25.47 -2.76
C GLU A 65 0.58 -24.58 -1.54
N ALA A 66 1.21 -25.13 -0.49
CA ALA A 66 1.62 -24.38 0.70
C ALA A 66 2.70 -23.34 0.36
N GLU A 67 3.69 -23.69 -0.46
CA GLU A 67 4.71 -22.78 -0.96
C GLU A 67 4.11 -21.70 -1.87
N ALA A 68 3.16 -22.05 -2.74
CA ALA A 68 2.46 -21.09 -3.58
C ALA A 68 1.64 -20.10 -2.74
N ARG A 69 0.96 -20.56 -1.68
CA ARG A 69 0.23 -19.70 -0.72
C ARG A 69 1.21 -18.79 0.04
N THR A 70 2.33 -19.34 0.51
CA THR A 70 3.38 -18.59 1.22
C THR A 70 4.04 -17.55 0.30
N ARG A 71 4.32 -17.89 -0.97
CA ARG A 71 4.91 -17.00 -1.98
C ARG A 71 3.93 -15.88 -2.37
N LYS A 72 2.64 -16.18 -2.48
CA LYS A 72 1.57 -15.17 -2.67
C LYS A 72 1.48 -14.22 -1.46
N GLN A 73 1.61 -14.73 -0.22
CA GLN A 73 1.64 -13.89 0.98
C GLN A 73 2.93 -13.05 1.08
N LYS A 74 4.11 -13.61 0.77
CA LYS A 74 5.39 -12.89 0.74
C LYS A 74 5.38 -11.79 -0.33
N LYS A 75 4.88 -12.06 -1.55
CA LYS A 75 4.68 -11.04 -2.61
C LYS A 75 3.72 -9.92 -2.20
N LYS A 76 2.72 -10.19 -1.35
CA LYS A 76 1.84 -9.15 -0.79
C LYS A 76 2.56 -8.27 0.24
N ARG A 77 3.56 -8.79 0.96
CA ARG A 77 4.32 -8.05 1.99
C ARG A 77 5.54 -7.29 1.43
N SER A 78 6.07 -7.66 0.26
CA SER A 78 7.33 -7.11 -0.28
C SER A 78 7.17 -5.90 -1.22
N ARG A 79 5.95 -5.42 -1.47
CA ARG A 79 5.78 -4.19 -2.27
C ARG A 79 6.11 -3.01 -1.38
N ILE A 80 7.32 -2.47 -1.52
CA ILE A 80 7.65 -1.13 -0.99
C ILE A 80 6.57 -0.19 -1.55
N ILE A 81 5.75 0.36 -0.67
CA ILE A 81 4.69 1.29 -1.06
C ILE A 81 5.37 2.64 -1.27
N ASP A 82 5.48 3.05 -2.53
CA ASP A 82 5.88 4.41 -2.86
C ASP A 82 4.81 5.38 -2.36
N ASN A 83 5.16 6.17 -1.34
CA ASN A 83 4.34 7.24 -0.79
C ASN A 83 4.78 8.62 -1.30
N GLY A 84 5.61 8.67 -2.34
CA GLY A 84 6.17 9.89 -2.90
C GLY A 84 7.51 10.29 -2.29
N PRO A 85 7.98 11.51 -2.62
CA PRO A 85 9.29 12.01 -2.20
C PRO A 85 9.47 12.02 -0.67
N ASP A 86 10.70 11.70 -0.25
CA ASP A 86 11.19 11.75 1.12
C ASP A 86 12.48 12.61 1.14
N PRO A 87 12.48 13.78 1.82
CA PRO A 87 11.41 14.31 2.66
C PRO A 87 10.17 14.78 1.87
N PRO A 88 8.97 14.75 2.49
CA PRO A 88 7.76 15.33 1.90
C PRO A 88 7.94 16.79 1.50
N PRO A 89 7.53 17.21 0.29
CA PRO A 89 7.53 18.59 -0.13
C PRO A 89 6.70 19.46 0.81
N ASP A 90 7.09 20.73 0.95
CA ASP A 90 6.37 21.71 1.75
C ASP A 90 5.02 22.09 1.09
N LEU A 91 4.11 22.65 1.88
CA LEU A 91 2.79 23.07 1.42
C LEU A 91 2.94 24.14 0.31
N PRO A 92 2.30 23.98 -0.87
CA PRO A 92 2.39 24.94 -1.95
C PRO A 92 1.92 26.35 -1.56
N ARG A 93 2.49 27.36 -2.20
CA ARG A 93 2.28 28.77 -1.82
C ARG A 93 0.82 29.18 -1.91
N GLU A 94 0.12 28.74 -2.95
CA GLU A 94 -1.30 29.00 -3.17
C GLU A 94 -2.19 28.49 -2.02
N PHE A 95 -1.86 27.32 -1.45
CA PHE A 95 -2.57 26.83 -0.27
C PHE A 95 -2.23 27.63 0.98
N LYS A 96 -0.96 28.01 1.17
CA LYS A 96 -0.55 28.86 2.30
C LYS A 96 -1.29 30.20 2.25
N THR A 97 -1.39 30.80 1.06
CA THR A 97 -2.13 32.04 0.82
C THR A 97 -3.61 31.86 1.14
N GLU A 98 -4.27 30.82 0.59
CA GLU A 98 -5.70 30.57 0.84
C GLU A 98 -5.99 30.35 2.34
N ILE A 99 -5.16 29.56 3.02
CA ILE A 99 -5.28 29.31 4.46
C ILE A 99 -5.12 30.61 5.25
N ALA A 100 -4.09 31.41 4.95
CA ALA A 100 -3.82 32.65 5.68
C ALA A 100 -4.89 33.72 5.44
N GLU A 101 -5.25 33.99 4.19
CA GLU A 101 -6.10 35.12 3.83
C GLU A 101 -7.58 34.84 4.07
N ARG A 102 -8.06 33.66 3.67
CA ARG A 102 -9.49 33.33 3.75
C ARG A 102 -9.89 32.72 5.10
N TYR A 103 -9.00 31.90 5.67
CA TYR A 103 -9.30 31.16 6.89
C TYR A 103 -8.61 31.70 8.13
N ARG A 104 -7.74 32.73 7.99
CA ARG A 104 -6.89 33.23 9.09
C ARG A 104 -6.17 32.07 9.78
N GLY A 105 -5.69 31.14 8.94
CA GLY A 105 -5.29 29.82 9.39
C GLY A 105 -3.91 29.81 10.04
N THR A 106 -3.78 29.09 11.14
CA THR A 106 -2.55 28.95 11.92
C THR A 106 -2.22 27.48 12.14
N GLN A 107 -1.08 27.19 12.78
CA GLN A 107 -0.66 25.84 13.16
C GLN A 107 -0.74 24.81 12.01
N ILE A 108 -0.20 25.18 10.85
CA ILE A 108 -0.22 24.34 9.66
C ILE A 108 0.74 23.16 9.85
N VAL A 109 0.22 21.94 9.80
CA VAL A 109 1.00 20.71 9.99
C VAL A 109 0.66 19.65 8.95
N LEU A 110 1.67 18.94 8.45
CA LEU A 110 1.47 17.78 7.58
C LEU A 110 0.96 16.60 8.41
N VAL A 111 -0.22 16.10 8.06
CA VAL A 111 -0.84 14.95 8.73
C VAL A 111 -0.33 13.65 8.12
N ILE A 112 -0.38 13.53 6.79
CA ILE A 112 0.07 12.33 6.07
C ILE A 112 0.43 12.67 4.63
N GLN A 113 1.46 12.02 4.10
CA GLN A 113 1.69 11.87 2.66
C GLN A 113 1.51 10.40 2.31
N LYS A 114 0.60 10.09 1.38
CA LYS A 114 0.36 8.71 0.98
C LYS A 114 -0.06 8.58 -0.46
N ARG A 115 0.14 7.38 -0.99
CA ARG A 115 -0.52 6.92 -2.20
C ARG A 115 -2.03 6.72 -1.97
N ILE A 116 -2.84 7.11 -2.95
CA ILE A 116 -4.28 6.84 -2.97
C ILE A 116 -4.52 5.37 -3.29
N PHE A 117 -5.26 4.67 -2.42
CA PHE A 117 -5.61 3.27 -2.60
C PHE A 117 -6.99 3.11 -3.23
N LYS A 118 -7.26 1.91 -3.77
CA LYS A 118 -8.58 1.54 -4.33
C LYS A 118 -9.73 1.83 -3.36
N THR A 119 -9.51 1.64 -2.06
CA THR A 119 -10.52 1.88 -1.03
C THR A 119 -10.84 3.36 -0.84
N ASP A 120 -9.89 4.26 -1.13
CA ASP A 120 -10.09 5.70 -1.00
C ASP A 120 -10.98 6.24 -2.13
N VAL A 121 -10.83 5.75 -3.36
CA VAL A 121 -11.64 6.21 -4.52
C VAL A 121 -12.89 5.37 -4.78
N ASN A 122 -13.16 4.37 -3.95
CA ASN A 122 -14.33 3.51 -4.10
C ASN A 122 -15.62 4.31 -3.85
N ARG A 123 -16.49 4.38 -4.86
CA ARG A 123 -17.76 5.12 -4.80
C ARG A 123 -18.69 4.67 -3.67
N GLY A 124 -18.67 3.38 -3.31
CA GLY A 124 -19.48 2.83 -2.22
C GLY A 124 -18.93 3.16 -0.84
N HIS A 125 -17.60 3.26 -0.67
CA HIS A 125 -17.01 3.61 0.63
C HIS A 125 -16.98 5.12 0.87
N ASN A 126 -16.77 5.93 -0.17
CA ASN A 126 -16.82 7.38 -0.12
C ASN A 126 -16.05 7.99 1.06
N ARG A 127 -14.80 7.54 1.25
CA ARG A 127 -13.95 7.93 2.38
C ARG A 127 -12.48 8.03 2.01
N PHE A 128 -11.79 9.01 2.58
CA PHE A 128 -10.33 9.08 2.63
C PHE A 128 -9.85 8.63 4.01
N SER A 129 -9.03 7.58 4.07
CA SER A 129 -8.54 7.06 5.36
C SER A 129 -7.13 7.56 5.69
N VAL A 130 -6.96 8.04 6.92
CA VAL A 130 -5.68 8.38 7.54
C VAL A 130 -5.44 7.39 8.68
N PRO A 131 -4.64 6.33 8.48
CA PRO A 131 -4.31 5.41 9.55
C PRO A 131 -3.58 6.15 10.67
N ALA A 132 -4.02 5.99 11.93
CA ALA A 132 -3.45 6.75 13.04
C ALA A 132 -1.94 6.51 13.22
N ARG A 133 -1.45 5.32 12.84
CA ARG A 133 -0.02 4.96 12.88
C ARG A 133 0.83 5.61 11.78
N GLN A 134 0.19 6.22 10.78
CA GLN A 134 0.86 6.92 9.67
C GLN A 134 0.75 8.44 9.80
N VAL A 135 0.18 8.93 10.90
CA VAL A 135 0.13 10.36 11.19
C VAL A 135 1.55 10.85 11.48
N ILE A 136 1.98 11.87 10.74
CA ILE A 136 3.33 12.44 10.82
C ILE A 136 3.42 13.44 11.98
N LYS A 137 2.43 14.33 12.11
CA LYS A 137 2.31 15.29 13.21
C LYS A 137 0.93 15.20 13.84
N GLU A 138 0.88 15.27 15.17
CA GLU A 138 -0.38 15.37 15.89
C GLU A 138 -1.12 16.63 15.46
N PHE A 139 -2.40 16.47 15.16
CA PHE A 139 -3.24 17.53 14.60
C PHE A 139 -4.55 17.71 15.36
N LEU A 140 -4.92 16.78 16.24
CA LEU A 140 -6.14 16.86 17.05
C LEU A 140 -5.84 17.37 18.46
N THR A 141 -6.72 18.20 19.00
CA THR A 141 -6.74 18.48 20.43
C THR A 141 -7.35 17.30 21.19
N GLU A 142 -7.08 17.21 22.49
CA GLU A 142 -7.71 16.19 23.34
C GLU A 142 -9.23 16.31 23.39
N GLU A 143 -9.77 17.53 23.25
CA GLU A 143 -11.21 17.74 23.15
C GLU A 143 -11.78 17.19 21.84
N GLU A 144 -11.09 17.40 20.72
CA GLU A 144 -11.50 16.86 19.42
C GLU A 144 -11.42 15.33 19.39
N LYS A 145 -10.38 14.74 20.00
CA LYS A 145 -10.27 13.28 20.17
C LYS A 145 -11.45 12.73 20.96
N ARG A 146 -11.83 13.38 22.06
CA ARG A 146 -13.03 13.00 22.85
C ARG A 146 -14.30 13.10 22.00
N LYS A 147 -14.52 14.24 21.33
CA LYS A 147 -15.70 14.43 20.45
C LYS A 147 -15.79 13.37 19.36
N LEU A 148 -14.66 12.97 18.76
CA LEU A 148 -14.62 11.94 17.71
C LEU A 148 -14.96 10.52 18.20
N ASN A 149 -14.97 10.27 19.51
CA ASN A 149 -15.43 9.00 20.06
C ASN A 149 -16.95 8.91 20.03
N ASP A 150 -17.64 10.04 20.18
CA ASP A 150 -19.09 10.10 20.33
C ASP A 150 -19.79 10.50 19.03
N GLN A 151 -19.19 11.39 18.23
CA GLN A 151 -19.80 11.99 17.05
C GLN A 151 -18.81 12.31 15.92
N ASP A 152 -19.34 12.59 14.74
CA ASP A 152 -18.56 13.09 13.60
C ASP A 152 -18.18 14.56 13.86
N LEU A 153 -16.96 14.96 13.49
CA LEU A 153 -16.54 16.36 13.47
C LEU A 153 -16.78 16.97 12.09
N SER A 154 -17.45 18.11 12.02
CA SER A 154 -17.54 18.89 10.77
C SER A 154 -16.24 19.68 10.57
N VAL A 155 -15.63 19.53 9.40
CA VAL A 155 -14.36 20.16 9.04
C VAL A 155 -14.44 20.77 7.64
N VAL A 156 -13.71 21.86 7.43
CA VAL A 156 -13.51 22.41 6.09
C VAL A 156 -12.31 21.73 5.44
N LEU A 157 -12.44 21.37 4.16
CA LEU A 157 -11.36 20.86 3.33
C LEU A 157 -11.14 21.80 2.14
N ILE A 158 -9.96 22.42 2.05
CA ILE A 158 -9.46 23.06 0.84
C ILE A 158 -8.97 21.95 -0.11
N GLN A 159 -9.61 21.85 -1.26
CA GLN A 159 -9.35 20.80 -2.25
C GLN A 159 -8.14 21.13 -3.14
N PRO A 160 -7.63 20.17 -3.94
CA PRO A 160 -6.58 20.43 -4.93
C PRO A 160 -6.87 21.61 -5.87
N SER A 161 -8.15 21.86 -6.18
CA SER A 161 -8.59 23.01 -6.98
C SER A 161 -8.67 24.34 -6.22
N LEU A 162 -8.17 24.41 -4.99
CA LEU A 162 -8.27 25.55 -4.04
C LEU A 162 -9.70 25.92 -3.60
N GLU A 163 -10.70 25.18 -4.05
CA GLU A 163 -12.06 25.34 -3.55
C GLU A 163 -12.27 24.60 -2.23
N SER A 164 -13.07 25.19 -1.35
CA SER A 164 -13.37 24.58 -0.05
C SER A 164 -14.68 23.80 -0.06
N ILE A 165 -14.71 22.71 0.71
CA ILE A 165 -15.92 21.93 0.96
C ILE A 165 -16.02 21.55 2.43
N GLU A 166 -17.21 21.64 3.01
CA GLU A 166 -17.47 21.10 4.35
C GLU A 166 -17.76 19.61 4.29
N MET A 167 -17.09 18.83 5.13
CA MET A 167 -17.27 17.38 5.23
C MET A 167 -17.09 16.86 6.66
N ASN A 168 -17.51 15.62 6.86
CA ASN A 168 -17.45 15.00 8.17
C ASN A 168 -16.16 14.19 8.30
N MET A 169 -15.54 14.29 9.48
CA MET A 169 -14.46 13.44 9.92
C MET A 169 -14.94 12.51 11.04
N LYS A 170 -14.54 11.24 10.98
CA LYS A 170 -14.84 10.24 12.00
C LYS A 170 -13.63 9.37 12.31
N THR A 171 -13.50 8.92 13.56
CA THR A 171 -12.57 7.85 13.93
C THR A 171 -13.20 6.47 13.70
N TRP A 172 -12.49 5.58 13.01
CA TRP A 172 -12.80 4.16 12.93
C TRP A 172 -11.82 3.39 13.81
N VAL A 173 -12.33 2.65 14.80
CA VAL A 173 -11.55 1.70 15.60
C VAL A 173 -11.87 0.28 15.14
N MET A 174 -10.83 -0.47 14.80
CA MET A 174 -10.93 -1.87 14.41
C MET A 174 -10.27 -2.72 15.49
N HIS A 175 -11.06 -3.48 16.22
CA HIS A 175 -10.58 -4.50 17.14
C HIS A 175 -10.18 -5.74 16.36
N LYS A 176 -9.02 -6.30 16.69
CA LYS A 176 -8.49 -7.51 16.08
C LYS A 176 -8.66 -8.68 17.05
N GLU A 177 -8.74 -9.88 16.51
CA GLU A 177 -8.88 -11.14 17.27
C GLU A 177 -7.78 -11.34 18.31
N ASN A 178 -6.58 -10.82 18.06
CA ASN A 178 -5.46 -10.85 19.00
C ASN A 178 -5.54 -9.79 20.13
N GLY A 179 -6.72 -9.20 20.36
CA GLY A 179 -6.97 -8.17 21.38
C GLY A 179 -6.42 -6.79 21.06
N LYS A 180 -5.66 -6.61 19.97
CA LYS A 180 -5.11 -5.30 19.58
C LYS A 180 -6.16 -4.48 18.83
N ALA A 181 -6.19 -3.17 19.07
CA ALA A 181 -6.96 -2.23 18.27
C ALA A 181 -6.06 -1.49 17.26
N SER A 182 -6.62 -1.16 16.10
CA SER A 182 -6.05 -0.16 15.19
C SER A 182 -7.08 0.90 14.88
N SER A 183 -6.68 2.16 14.90
CA SER A 183 -7.54 3.30 14.59
C SER A 183 -7.17 3.97 13.28
N SER A 184 -8.14 4.61 12.65
CA SER A 184 -7.96 5.45 11.46
C SER A 184 -8.94 6.61 11.51
N TYR A 185 -8.48 7.79 11.11
CA TYR A 185 -9.36 8.94 10.86
C TYR A 185 -9.90 8.84 9.44
N MET A 186 -11.15 9.22 9.22
CA MET A 186 -11.78 9.15 7.90
C MET A 186 -12.45 10.48 7.58
N LEU A 187 -12.09 11.08 6.46
CA LEU A 187 -12.89 12.12 5.84
C LEU A 187 -13.95 11.42 4.96
N LYS A 188 -15.23 11.72 5.17
CA LYS A 188 -16.36 10.99 4.57
C LYS A 188 -17.46 11.93 4.07
N THR A 189 -18.55 11.34 3.56
CA THR A 189 -19.76 12.01 3.06
C THR A 189 -19.57 12.70 1.71
N LYS A 190 -18.67 13.68 1.61
CA LYS A 190 -18.42 14.42 0.36
C LYS A 190 -17.09 14.10 -0.30
N TRP A 191 -16.36 13.11 0.19
CA TRP A 191 -15.06 12.73 -0.33
C TRP A 191 -15.09 12.34 -1.82
N GLY A 192 -16.12 11.63 -2.26
CA GLY A 192 -16.31 11.19 -3.64
C GLY A 192 -16.51 12.36 -4.60
N GLU A 193 -17.08 13.46 -4.13
CA GLU A 193 -17.18 14.71 -4.89
C GLU A 193 -15.77 15.31 -5.09
N VAL A 194 -14.95 15.32 -4.03
CA VAL A 194 -13.54 15.75 -4.09
C VAL A 194 -12.76 14.89 -5.08
N VAL A 195 -12.92 13.57 -5.01
CA VAL A 195 -12.26 12.63 -5.94
C VAL A 195 -12.65 12.92 -7.39
N LYS A 196 -13.95 13.07 -7.67
CA LYS A 196 -14.45 13.33 -9.02
C LYS A 196 -13.98 14.68 -9.54
N LYS A 197 -14.12 15.74 -8.73
CA LYS A 197 -13.80 17.12 -9.12
C LYS A 197 -12.31 17.32 -9.40
N ASN A 198 -11.45 16.70 -8.60
CA ASN A 198 -10.00 16.88 -8.68
C ASN A 198 -9.29 15.77 -9.49
N ASN A 199 -10.07 14.90 -10.16
CA ASN A 199 -9.58 13.74 -10.91
C ASN A 199 -8.53 12.94 -10.11
N ILE A 200 -8.87 12.59 -8.87
CA ILE A 200 -8.01 11.79 -7.99
C ILE A 200 -8.16 10.32 -8.39
N GLN A 201 -7.04 9.67 -8.66
CA GLN A 201 -6.98 8.31 -9.18
C GLN A 201 -6.20 7.40 -8.25
N ILE A 202 -6.40 6.09 -8.41
CA ILE A 202 -5.61 5.09 -7.69
C ILE A 202 -4.14 5.29 -8.07
N GLY A 203 -3.31 5.46 -7.06
CA GLY A 203 -1.88 5.58 -7.25
C GLY A 203 -1.34 6.99 -7.26
N ASP A 204 -2.21 8.01 -7.34
CA ASP A 204 -1.80 9.39 -7.08
C ASP A 204 -1.17 9.51 -5.69
N ILE A 205 -0.18 10.39 -5.56
CA ILE A 205 0.36 10.78 -4.26
C ILE A 205 -0.33 12.05 -3.80
N VAL A 206 -0.87 12.02 -2.59
CA VAL A 206 -1.50 13.18 -1.96
C VAL A 206 -0.89 13.46 -0.60
N GLN A 207 -0.96 14.71 -0.19
CA GLN A 207 -0.72 15.16 1.17
C GLN A 207 -2.01 15.68 1.78
N LEU A 208 -2.27 15.34 3.03
CA LEU A 208 -3.27 15.99 3.85
C LEU A 208 -2.56 16.85 4.90
N TRP A 209 -2.88 18.13 4.90
CA TRP A 209 -2.41 19.11 5.87
C TRP A 209 -3.55 19.53 6.77
N ALA A 210 -3.28 19.72 8.06
CA ALA A 210 -4.21 20.29 9.01
C ALA A 210 -3.80 21.72 9.33
N PHE A 211 -4.79 22.56 9.64
CA PHE A 211 -4.59 23.91 10.14
C PHE A 211 -5.71 24.27 11.11
N ARG A 212 -5.49 25.31 11.90
CA ARG A 212 -6.47 25.90 12.82
C ARG A 212 -7.05 27.14 12.22
N THR A 213 -8.37 27.32 12.28
CA THR A 213 -9.04 28.52 11.75
C THR A 213 -9.79 29.27 12.83
N GLU A 214 -9.50 30.56 12.95
CA GLU A 214 -10.16 31.45 13.90
C GLU A 214 -11.56 31.88 13.43
N MET A 215 -11.90 31.63 12.16
CA MET A 215 -13.20 32.00 11.57
C MET A 215 -14.39 31.32 12.24
N ARG A 216 -14.16 30.17 12.91
CA ARG A 216 -15.16 29.41 13.66
C ARG A 216 -14.53 28.86 14.92
N GLU A 217 -14.27 29.71 15.92
CA GLU A 217 -13.84 29.29 17.27
C GLU A 217 -12.63 28.33 17.29
N ASN A 218 -11.56 28.64 16.55
CA ASN A 218 -10.33 27.84 16.50
C ASN A 218 -10.56 26.36 16.07
N THR A 219 -11.47 26.14 15.14
CA THR A 219 -11.80 24.81 14.61
C THR A 219 -10.72 24.24 13.70
N LEU A 220 -10.74 22.92 13.54
CA LEU A 220 -9.86 22.18 12.63
C LEU A 220 -10.30 22.35 11.17
N GLY A 221 -9.34 22.71 10.31
CA GLY A 221 -9.46 22.70 8.87
C GLY A 221 -8.38 21.83 8.22
N PHE A 222 -8.61 21.45 6.97
CA PHE A 222 -7.68 20.64 6.19
C PHE A 222 -7.40 21.23 4.82
N ALA A 223 -6.23 20.94 4.28
CA ALA A 223 -5.88 21.16 2.88
C ALA A 223 -5.38 19.86 2.26
N LEU A 224 -5.95 19.48 1.11
CA LEU A 224 -5.54 18.31 0.33
C LEU A 224 -4.74 18.77 -0.89
N VAL A 225 -3.49 18.32 -0.96
CA VAL A 225 -2.59 18.61 -2.08
C VAL A 225 -2.36 17.34 -2.88
N LYS A 226 -2.49 17.42 -4.20
CA LYS A 226 -2.11 16.34 -5.13
C LYS A 226 -0.70 16.62 -5.66
N ILE A 227 0.26 15.75 -5.32
CA ILE A 227 1.70 15.96 -5.59
C ILE A 227 2.10 15.45 -6.97
N ARG A 228 1.58 14.28 -7.37
CA ARG A 228 1.86 13.66 -8.68
C ARG A 228 0.62 12.92 -9.21
N ARG A 229 0.53 12.79 -10.53
CA ARG A 229 -0.42 11.88 -11.18
C ARG A 229 0.11 10.44 -11.16
N ALA A 230 -0.80 9.48 -11.12
CA ALA A 230 -0.49 8.11 -11.48
C ALA A 230 0.05 8.09 -12.92
N ILE A 231 1.31 7.72 -13.08
CA ILE A 231 1.82 7.34 -14.40
C ILE A 231 1.13 6.03 -14.74
N THR A 232 0.26 6.09 -15.74
CA THR A 232 -0.33 4.88 -16.32
C THR A 232 0.70 4.33 -17.31
N PRO A 233 0.95 3.02 -17.41
CA PRO A 233 1.99 2.46 -18.28
C PRO A 233 1.96 2.99 -19.72
N THR A 234 0.78 3.38 -20.21
CA THR A 234 0.56 3.96 -21.54
C THR A 234 1.27 5.29 -21.79
N GLN A 235 1.59 6.08 -20.75
CA GLN A 235 2.23 7.39 -20.93
C GLN A 235 3.77 7.34 -20.97
N GLN A 236 4.38 6.23 -20.53
CA GLN A 236 5.82 6.01 -20.74
C GLN A 236 6.14 5.76 -22.21
N GLU A 237 5.26 5.05 -22.91
CA GLU A 237 5.41 4.80 -24.35
C GLU A 237 5.25 6.11 -25.16
N GLU A 238 4.30 6.98 -24.78
CA GLU A 238 4.10 8.28 -25.46
C GLU A 238 5.21 9.32 -25.16
N GLU A 239 5.76 9.36 -23.93
CA GLU A 239 6.87 10.28 -23.58
C GLU A 239 8.23 9.78 -24.12
N GLU A 240 8.46 8.46 -24.20
CA GLU A 240 9.66 7.89 -24.83
C GLU A 240 9.63 8.09 -26.37
N GLU A 241 8.48 7.96 -27.03
CA GLU A 241 8.34 8.26 -28.47
C GLU A 241 8.55 9.76 -28.80
N GLU A 242 8.08 10.69 -27.96
CA GLU A 242 8.32 12.13 -28.16
C GLU A 242 9.79 12.55 -27.89
N GLU A 243 10.51 11.89 -26.98
CA GLU A 243 11.95 12.13 -26.78
C GLU A 243 12.80 11.52 -27.90
N GLU A 244 12.43 10.36 -28.45
CA GLU A 244 13.12 9.76 -29.61
C GLU A 244 12.95 10.59 -30.89
N GLU A 245 11.76 11.17 -31.13
CA GLU A 245 11.55 12.09 -32.26
C GLU A 245 12.36 13.39 -32.13
N ARG A 246 12.58 13.89 -30.90
CA ARG A 246 13.40 15.09 -30.65
C ARG A 246 14.91 14.82 -30.75
N GLY A 247 15.36 13.59 -30.49
CA GLY A 247 16.76 13.19 -30.58
C GLY A 247 17.27 12.85 -31.99
N GLY A 248 16.38 12.61 -32.95
CA GLY A 248 16.70 12.01 -34.26
C GLY A 248 17.26 12.92 -35.36
N ARG A 249 17.57 14.20 -35.10
CA ARG A 249 18.11 15.12 -36.13
C ARG A 249 19.37 15.84 -35.66
N GLY A 250 20.50 15.14 -35.67
CA GLY A 250 21.79 15.77 -35.34
C GLY A 250 23.04 14.92 -35.57
N GLY A 251 23.04 13.99 -36.53
CA GLY A 251 24.22 13.18 -36.87
C GLY A 251 24.78 13.56 -38.24
N GLY A 252 25.57 14.65 -38.32
CA GLY A 252 26.16 15.12 -39.57
C GLY A 252 27.54 15.74 -39.39
N HIS A 253 28.56 15.00 -39.82
CA HIS A 253 29.90 15.42 -40.25
C HIS A 253 30.87 16.05 -39.22
N TYR A 254 31.82 15.23 -38.76
CA TYR A 254 33.12 15.73 -38.30
C TYR A 254 34.09 15.75 -39.49
N ALA A 255 34.36 16.94 -40.04
CA ALA A 255 35.48 17.15 -40.93
C ALA A 255 36.73 17.48 -40.09
N ALA A 256 37.77 16.67 -40.23
CA ALA A 256 39.08 16.95 -39.65
C ALA A 256 39.79 18.03 -40.47
N ALA A 257 40.16 19.14 -39.84
CA ALA A 257 41.11 20.10 -40.37
C ALA A 257 42.19 20.38 -39.32
N SER A 258 43.41 19.92 -39.63
CA SER A 258 44.64 20.30 -38.94
C SER A 258 44.96 21.76 -39.22
N SER A 259 45.32 22.51 -38.17
CA SER A 259 46.04 23.78 -38.29
C SER A 259 47.23 23.76 -37.35
N SER A 260 48.41 23.64 -37.95
CA SER A 260 49.72 23.84 -37.33
C SER A 260 50.00 25.35 -37.23
N SER A 261 50.40 25.80 -36.05
CA SER A 261 50.87 27.16 -35.79
C SER A 261 52.36 27.29 -36.09
N HIS A 262 52.69 28.15 -37.04
CA HIS A 262 54.05 28.69 -37.21
C HIS A 262 54.18 29.96 -36.36
N ALA A 263 55.09 29.94 -35.39
CA ALA A 263 55.63 31.14 -34.76
C ALA A 263 57.02 31.41 -35.35
N LEU A 264 57.20 32.59 -35.94
CA LEU A 264 58.48 33.14 -36.34
C LEU A 264 59.18 33.74 -35.12
N GLY A 265 60.44 33.35 -34.90
CA GLY A 265 61.38 34.02 -34.03
C GLY A 265 62.75 33.99 -34.70
N SER A 266 63.14 35.11 -35.32
CA SER A 266 64.47 35.32 -35.86
C SER A 266 65.37 35.97 -34.81
N ALA A 267 66.47 35.30 -34.49
CA ALA A 267 67.82 35.85 -34.40
C ALA A 267 68.80 34.72 -34.77
#